data_AF-A0A9D0VLP6-F1
#
_entry.id   AF-A0A9D0VLP6-F1
#
_cell.length_a   1.000
_cell.length_b   1.000
_cell.length_c   1.000
_cell.angle_alpha   90.00
_cell.angle_beta   90.00
_cell.angle_gamma   90.00
#
_symmetry.space_group_name_H-M   'P 1'
#
loop_
_entity.id
_entity.type
_entity.pdbx_description
1 polymer ?
#
loop_
_entity_poly.entity_id
_entity_poly.type
_entity_poly.pdbx_seq_one_letter_code
_entity_poly.pdbx_strand_id
1 'polypeptide(L)'
;MLQPYAENQDVTVSLAQARQKLDTFERKTMNRNVLTRLRSRSPFHPFLVIRALALMLTALLSVGAITIMVAPLLSRDIAIMISQLDSATSLPLPIAVGMLAGGALLFAFGAHMAALVAGRNAPLLTQEARIHQRLVSDVKRLEAQRAVSARLTPRPPRPRVHAS
;
A
#
# COMPACT_ATOMS: atom_id res chain seq x y z
N MET A 1 0.26 -41.96 30.84
CA MET A 1 1.05 -40.71 30.85
C MET A 1 1.47 -40.35 29.41
N LEU A 2 0.55 -39.83 28.58
CA LEU A 2 0.79 -39.45 27.17
C LEU A 2 0.75 -37.91 26.94
N GLN A 3 0.63 -37.11 28.00
CA GLN A 3 0.40 -35.66 27.92
C GLN A 3 1.55 -34.77 27.38
N PRO A 4 2.86 -35.08 27.49
CA PRO A 4 3.89 -34.09 27.12
C PRO A 4 4.10 -33.90 25.60
N TYR A 5 3.58 -34.81 24.77
CA TYR A 5 3.69 -34.71 23.31
C TYR A 5 2.62 -33.80 22.71
N ALA A 6 1.39 -33.87 23.20
CA ALA A 6 0.29 -33.02 22.74
C ALA A 6 0.56 -31.54 23.05
N GLU A 7 1.04 -31.24 24.27
CA GLU A 7 1.33 -29.88 24.71
C GLU A 7 2.46 -29.22 23.89
N ASN A 8 3.52 -29.97 23.54
CA ASN A 8 4.58 -29.45 22.66
C ASN A 8 4.06 -29.17 21.23
N GLN A 9 3.16 -30.00 20.73
CA GLN A 9 2.57 -29.82 19.40
C GLN A 9 1.70 -28.54 19.37
N ASP A 10 0.91 -28.29 20.42
CA ASP A 10 0.09 -27.08 20.57
C ASP A 10 0.94 -25.79 20.63
N VAL A 11 2.08 -25.82 21.33
CA VAL A 11 3.04 -24.70 21.38
C VAL A 11 3.66 -24.44 20.00
N THR A 12 3.95 -25.48 19.23
CA THR A 12 4.50 -25.29 17.87
C THR A 12 3.48 -24.73 16.88
N VAL A 13 2.21 -25.17 16.97
CA VAL A 13 1.12 -24.66 16.11
C VAL A 13 0.81 -23.20 16.44
N SER A 14 0.74 -22.85 17.73
CA SER A 14 0.49 -21.47 18.16
C SER A 14 1.63 -20.53 17.78
N LEU A 15 2.89 -20.97 17.84
CA LEU A 15 4.05 -20.21 17.38
C LEU A 15 4.02 -19.97 15.86
N ALA A 16 3.65 -20.99 15.07
CA ALA A 16 3.49 -20.84 13.63
C ALA A 16 2.38 -19.83 13.28
N GLN A 17 1.24 -19.89 13.98
CA GLN A 17 0.14 -18.93 13.81
C GLN A 17 0.54 -17.50 14.22
N ALA A 18 1.32 -17.33 15.30
CA ALA A 18 1.80 -16.03 15.74
C ALA A 18 2.76 -15.41 14.71
N ARG A 19 3.68 -16.19 14.15
CA ARG A 19 4.57 -15.76 13.05
C ARG A 19 3.79 -15.39 11.80
N GLN A 20 2.79 -16.20 11.43
CA GLN A 20 1.93 -15.90 10.29
C GLN A 20 1.16 -14.59 10.50
N LYS A 21 0.66 -14.32 11.72
CA LYS A 21 -0.01 -13.06 12.06
C LYS A 21 0.95 -11.87 11.97
N LEU A 22 2.20 -12.03 12.41
CA LEU A 22 3.23 -11.00 12.29
C LEU A 22 3.54 -10.70 10.83
N ASP A 23 3.81 -11.72 10.01
CA ASP A 23 4.06 -11.56 8.57
C ASP A 23 2.88 -10.90 7.86
N THR A 24 1.66 -11.31 8.21
CA THR A 24 0.44 -10.73 7.63
C THR A 24 0.29 -9.27 8.04
N PHE A 25 0.61 -8.93 9.28
CA PHE A 25 0.57 -7.56 9.78
C PHE A 25 1.61 -6.69 9.07
N GLU A 26 2.85 -7.15 8.94
CA GLU A 26 3.92 -6.43 8.24
C GLU A 26 3.54 -6.19 6.78
N ARG A 27 3.09 -7.22 6.06
CA ARG A 27 2.66 -7.09 4.65
C ARG A 27 1.47 -6.15 4.49
N LYS A 28 0.48 -6.20 5.38
CA LYS A 28 -0.71 -5.33 5.31
C LYS A 28 -0.40 -3.88 5.66
N THR A 29 0.39 -3.65 6.71
CA THR A 29 0.73 -2.28 7.15
C THR A 29 1.73 -1.60 6.22
N MET A 30 2.60 -2.36 5.55
CA MET A 30 3.54 -1.85 4.55
C MET A 30 2.87 -1.25 3.31
N ASN A 31 1.61 -1.57 3.01
CA ASN A 31 0.91 -1.05 1.83
C ASN A 31 -0.22 -0.07 2.17
N ARG A 32 -0.97 -0.29 3.25
CA ARG A 32 -2.23 0.44 3.48
C ARG A 32 -2.05 1.86 4.05
N ASN A 33 -1.00 2.08 4.85
CA ASN A 33 -0.83 3.32 5.63
C ASN A 33 0.40 4.15 5.24
N VAL A 34 1.05 3.82 4.14
CA VAL A 34 2.31 4.44 3.67
C VAL A 34 2.19 5.96 3.52
N LEU A 35 1.13 6.41 2.87
CA LEU A 35 0.87 7.84 2.65
C LEU A 35 0.52 8.57 3.94
N THR A 36 -0.17 7.89 4.85
CA THR A 36 -0.51 8.43 6.18
C THR A 36 0.74 8.60 7.03
N ARG A 37 1.66 7.63 7.01
CA ARG A 37 2.98 7.72 7.66
C ARG A 37 3.83 8.87 7.09
N LEU A 38 3.82 9.02 5.76
CA LEU A 38 4.54 10.10 5.09
C LEU A 38 3.96 11.47 5.50
N ARG A 39 2.62 11.59 5.54
CA ARG A 39 1.92 12.81 5.93
C ARG A 39 2.10 13.16 7.41
N SER A 40 2.12 12.17 8.30
CA SER A 40 2.35 12.40 9.74
C SER A 40 3.76 12.88 10.04
N ARG A 41 4.74 12.54 9.18
CA ARG A 41 6.13 12.99 9.32
C ARG A 41 6.38 14.35 8.69
N SER A 42 5.87 14.57 7.48
CA SER A 42 5.99 15.85 6.78
C SER A 42 4.74 16.10 5.94
N PRO A 43 3.83 16.98 6.38
CA PRO A 43 2.62 17.28 5.61
C PRO A 43 2.94 17.97 4.28
N PHE A 44 4.08 18.67 4.19
CA PHE A 44 4.55 19.37 2.99
C PHE A 44 5.64 18.60 2.22
N HIS A 45 5.69 17.27 2.37
CA HIS A 45 6.63 16.45 1.60
C HIS A 45 6.45 16.71 0.09
N PRO A 46 7.51 16.98 -0.70
CA PRO A 46 7.39 17.37 -2.10
C PRO A 46 6.56 16.38 -2.93
N PHE A 47 6.72 15.07 -2.72
CA PHE A 47 5.88 14.05 -3.37
C PHE A 47 4.39 14.12 -3.03
N LEU A 48 4.01 14.54 -1.82
CA LEU A 48 2.60 14.73 -1.46
C LEU A 48 2.01 15.97 -2.15
N VAL A 49 2.79 17.05 -2.21
CA VAL A 49 2.39 18.30 -2.89
C VAL A 49 2.27 18.08 -4.39
N ILE A 50 3.29 17.47 -5.02
CA ILE A 50 3.28 17.14 -6.45
C ILE A 50 2.09 16.24 -6.79
N ARG A 51 1.81 15.21 -5.96
CA ARG A 51 0.63 14.36 -6.15
C ARG A 51 -0.68 15.15 -6.06
N ALA A 52 -0.82 16.04 -5.07
CA ALA A 52 -2.03 16.83 -4.91
C ALA A 52 -2.24 17.78 -6.10
N LEU A 53 -1.17 18.46 -6.54
CA LEU A 53 -1.20 19.33 -7.71
C LEU A 53 -1.51 18.54 -8.99
N ALA A 54 -0.90 17.37 -9.18
CA ALA A 54 -1.17 16.51 -10.32
C ALA A 54 -2.65 16.08 -10.35
N LEU A 55 -3.22 15.66 -9.22
CA LEU A 55 -4.63 15.30 -9.14
C LEU A 55 -5.56 16.49 -9.43
N MET A 56 -5.26 17.68 -8.91
CA MET A 56 -6.03 18.89 -9.22
C MET A 56 -5.95 19.25 -10.70
N LEU A 57 -4.76 19.17 -11.29
CA LEU A 57 -4.55 19.44 -12.71
C LEU A 57 -5.34 18.45 -13.58
N THR A 58 -5.27 17.16 -13.27
CA THR A 58 -6.02 16.12 -13.99
C THR A 58 -7.53 16.36 -13.87
N ALA A 59 -8.02 16.71 -12.68
CA ALA A 59 -9.44 17.01 -12.49
C ALA A 59 -9.87 18.23 -13.31
N LEU A 60 -9.09 19.31 -13.27
CA LEU A 60 -9.38 20.53 -14.02
C LEU A 60 -9.39 20.28 -15.54
N LEU A 61 -8.40 19.55 -16.05
CA LEU A 61 -8.31 19.20 -17.48
C LEU A 61 -9.43 18.25 -17.90
N SER A 62 -9.81 17.30 -17.04
CA SER A 62 -10.92 16.37 -17.32
C SER A 62 -12.26 17.10 -17.39
N VAL A 63 -12.52 18.01 -16.44
CA VAL A 63 -13.70 18.88 -16.45
C VAL A 63 -13.69 19.79 -17.68
N GLY A 64 -12.54 20.37 -18.02
CA GLY A 64 -12.36 21.18 -19.23
C GLY A 64 -12.65 20.41 -20.51
N ALA A 65 -12.12 19.19 -20.64
CA ALA A 65 -12.35 18.31 -21.78
C ALA A 65 -13.86 18.00 -21.98
N ILE A 66 -14.55 17.65 -20.90
CA ILE A 66 -16.00 17.40 -20.92
C ILE A 66 -16.75 18.68 -21.30
N THR A 67 -16.38 19.80 -20.70
CA THR A 67 -17.01 21.10 -20.96
C THR A 67 -16.89 21.48 -22.42
N ILE A 68 -15.71 21.34 -23.03
CA ILE A 68 -15.47 21.63 -24.45
C ILE A 68 -16.31 20.73 -25.36
N MET A 69 -16.50 19.46 -25.01
CA MET A 69 -17.34 18.55 -25.79
C MET A 69 -18.84 18.86 -25.66
N VAL A 70 -19.30 19.25 -24.47
CA VAL A 70 -20.73 19.47 -24.20
C VAL A 70 -21.17 20.89 -24.54
N ALA A 71 -20.30 21.88 -24.44
CA ALA A 71 -20.63 23.30 -24.62
C ALA A 71 -21.23 23.64 -26.01
N PRO A 72 -20.79 23.06 -27.14
CA PRO A 72 -21.43 23.26 -28.45
C PRO A 72 -22.89 22.80 -28.50
N LEU A 73 -23.30 21.85 -27.66
CA LEU A 73 -24.67 21.34 -27.59
C LEU A 73 -25.61 22.28 -26.81
N LEU A 74 -25.05 23.18 -26.00
CA LEU A 74 -25.80 24.09 -25.13
C LEU A 74 -26.10 25.44 -25.81
N SER A 75 -25.25 25.90 -26.73
CA SER A 75 -25.46 27.15 -27.46
C SER A 75 -24.72 27.18 -28.79
N ARG A 76 -25.39 27.74 -29.81
CA ARG A 76 -24.84 27.93 -31.15
C ARG A 76 -23.68 28.93 -31.16
N ASP A 77 -23.74 29.97 -30.32
CA ASP A 77 -22.69 30.99 -30.24
C ASP A 77 -21.38 30.40 -29.69
N ILE A 78 -21.49 29.44 -28.76
CA ILE A 78 -20.34 28.73 -28.21
C ILE A 78 -19.73 27.78 -29.23
N ALA A 79 -20.57 27.08 -30.02
CA ALA A 79 -20.10 26.24 -31.12
C ALA A 79 -19.29 27.05 -32.16
N ILE A 80 -19.77 28.25 -32.49
CA ILE A 80 -19.06 29.17 -33.40
C ILE A 80 -17.72 29.59 -32.79
N MET A 81 -17.70 29.99 -31.52
CA MET A 81 -16.46 30.36 -30.83
C MET A 81 -15.43 29.22 -30.80
N ILE A 82 -15.86 28.00 -30.50
CA ILE A 82 -14.97 26.82 -30.49
C ILE A 82 -14.44 26.52 -31.90
N SER A 83 -15.29 26.61 -32.94
CA SER A 83 -14.85 26.40 -34.32
C SER A 83 -13.82 27.43 -34.79
N GLN A 84 -13.92 28.68 -34.32
CA GLN A 84 -12.92 29.71 -34.59
C GLN A 84 -11.60 29.41 -33.90
N LEU A 85 -11.62 28.94 -32.65
CA LEU A 85 -10.42 28.48 -31.96
C LEU A 85 -9.79 27.27 -32.66
N ASP A 86 -10.60 26.29 -33.07
CA ASP A 86 -10.14 25.11 -33.80
C ASP A 86 -9.42 25.52 -35.09
N SER A 87 -9.95 26.50 -35.82
CA SER A 87 -9.33 27.00 -37.05
C SER A 87 -7.99 27.72 -36.85
N ALA A 88 -7.71 28.19 -35.62
CA ALA A 88 -6.44 28.81 -35.26
C ALA A 88 -5.36 27.78 -34.86
N THR A 89 -5.76 26.53 -34.65
CA THR A 89 -4.88 25.44 -34.19
C THR A 89 -4.75 24.34 -35.24
N SER A 90 -3.59 23.69 -35.34
CA SER A 90 -3.37 22.56 -36.27
C SER A 90 -4.04 21.26 -35.82
N LEU A 91 -4.57 21.22 -34.59
CA LEU A 91 -5.21 20.07 -33.97
C LEU A 91 -6.56 20.48 -33.42
N PRO A 92 -7.63 19.68 -33.61
CA PRO A 92 -8.91 19.94 -32.97
C PRO A 92 -8.75 20.06 -31.46
N LEU A 93 -9.26 21.15 -30.90
CA LEU A 93 -9.14 21.52 -29.50
C LEU A 93 -9.69 20.43 -28.56
N PRO A 94 -10.80 19.71 -28.87
CA PRO A 94 -11.23 18.57 -28.05
C PRO A 94 -10.18 17.46 -27.97
N ILE A 95 -9.45 17.20 -29.06
CA ILE A 95 -8.39 16.18 -29.10
C ILE A 95 -7.18 16.66 -28.31
N ALA A 96 -6.76 17.91 -28.50
CA ALA A 96 -5.62 18.49 -27.78
C ALA A 96 -5.84 18.49 -26.27
N VAL A 97 -7.01 18.91 -25.80
CA VAL A 97 -7.35 18.90 -24.38
C VAL A 97 -7.50 17.47 -23.85
N GLY A 98 -8.05 16.55 -24.65
CA GLY A 98 -8.10 15.12 -24.32
C GLY A 98 -6.71 14.51 -24.11
N MET A 99 -5.75 14.81 -25.00
CA MET A 99 -4.37 14.34 -24.86
C MET A 99 -3.68 14.92 -23.63
N LEU A 100 -3.89 16.21 -23.34
CA LEU A 100 -3.38 16.86 -22.13
C LEU A 100 -3.97 16.23 -20.87
N ALA A 101 -5.28 15.96 -20.84
CA ALA A 101 -5.94 15.30 -19.72
C ALA A 101 -5.39 13.88 -19.51
N GLY A 102 -5.19 13.12 -20.59
CA GLY A 102 -4.58 11.80 -20.55
C GLY A 102 -3.13 11.83 -20.02
N GLY A 103 -2.32 12.78 -20.50
CA GLY A 103 -0.96 12.99 -20.02
C GLY A 103 -0.90 13.37 -18.54
N ALA A 104 -1.79 14.27 -18.09
CA ALA A 104 -1.90 14.64 -16.69
C ALA A 104 -2.32 13.45 -15.80
N LEU A 105 -3.18 12.57 -16.30
CA LEU A 105 -3.57 11.35 -15.59
C LEU A 105 -2.38 10.38 -15.42
N LEU A 106 -1.58 10.17 -16.47
CA LEU A 106 -0.34 9.38 -16.38
C LEU A 106 0.65 10.01 -15.41
N PHE A 107 0.81 11.33 -15.45
CA PHE A 107 1.68 12.06 -14.52
C PHE A 107 1.19 11.92 -13.07
N ALA A 108 -0.11 12.04 -12.81
CA ALA A 108 -0.70 11.84 -11.49
C ALA A 108 -0.49 10.43 -10.97
N PHE A 109 -0.57 9.42 -11.83
CA PHE A 109 -0.27 8.03 -11.48
C PHE A 109 1.21 7.85 -11.12
N GLY A 110 2.12 8.43 -11.91
CA GLY A 110 3.56 8.44 -11.61
C GLY A 110 3.87 9.11 -10.28
N ALA A 111 3.29 10.28 -10.03
CA ALA A 111 3.42 11.00 -8.76
C ALA A 111 2.88 10.20 -7.57
N HIS A 112 1.79 9.47 -7.77
CA HIS A 112 1.24 8.56 -6.76
C HIS A 112 2.22 7.42 -6.43
N MET A 113 2.78 6.76 -7.44
CA MET A 113 3.76 5.69 -7.26
C MET A 113 5.04 6.19 -6.59
N ALA A 114 5.55 7.36 -6.99
CA ALA A 114 6.71 7.98 -6.36
C ALA A 114 6.46 8.28 -4.87
N ALA A 115 5.27 8.79 -4.52
CA ALA A 115 4.88 9.03 -3.13
C ALA A 115 4.79 7.73 -2.31
N LEU A 116 4.33 6.62 -2.90
CA LEU A 116 4.31 5.31 -2.25
C LEU A 116 5.72 4.80 -1.99
N VAL A 117 6.62 4.86 -2.98
CA VAL A 117 8.02 4.43 -2.82
C VAL A 117 8.72 5.25 -1.73
N ALA A 118 8.56 6.58 -1.75
CA ALA A 118 9.13 7.45 -0.73
C ALA A 118 8.60 7.15 0.69
N GLY A 119 7.32 6.77 0.81
CA GLY A 119 6.72 6.42 2.09
C GLY A 119 7.09 5.03 2.62
N ARG A 120 7.64 4.11 1.81
CA ARG A 120 7.98 2.74 2.28
C ARG A 120 8.97 2.74 3.43
N ASN A 121 9.87 3.72 3.45
CA ASN A 121 10.88 3.86 4.51
C ASN A 121 10.41 4.79 5.66
N ALA A 122 9.16 5.22 5.66
CA ALA A 122 8.62 6.05 6.74
C ALA A 122 8.41 5.21 8.02
N PRO A 123 8.67 5.79 9.21
CA PRO A 123 8.48 5.10 10.48
C PRO A 123 7.02 4.67 10.68
N LEU A 124 6.82 3.57 11.40
CA LEU A 124 5.49 3.07 11.78
C LEU A 124 4.70 4.14 12.54
N LEU A 125 3.38 4.20 12.33
CA LEU A 125 2.49 5.02 13.16
C LEU A 125 2.50 4.48 14.61
N THR A 126 2.24 5.33 15.60
CA THR A 126 2.23 4.94 17.02
C THR A 126 1.27 3.78 17.32
N GLN A 127 0.12 3.71 16.65
CA GLN A 127 -0.81 2.58 16.78
C GLN A 127 -0.24 1.29 16.19
N GLU A 128 0.41 1.37 15.02
CA GLU A 128 1.03 0.22 14.35
C GLU A 128 2.23 -0.29 15.14
N ALA A 129 3.04 0.62 15.71
CA ALA A 129 4.15 0.29 16.57
C ALA A 129 3.70 -0.48 17.82
N ARG A 130 2.58 -0.08 18.45
CA ARG A 130 2.00 -0.81 19.60
C ARG A 130 1.56 -2.22 19.23
N ILE A 131 0.89 -2.38 18.09
CA ILE A 131 0.43 -3.70 17.61
C ILE A 131 1.65 -4.57 17.29
N HIS A 132 2.62 -4.04 16.57
CA HIS A 132 3.87 -4.73 16.26
C HIS A 132 4.60 -5.19 17.53
N GLN A 133 4.76 -4.31 18.53
CA GLN A 133 5.38 -4.66 19.81
C GLN A 133 4.65 -5.79 20.53
N ARG A 134 3.30 -5.80 20.52
CA ARG A 134 2.49 -6.90 21.10
C ARG A 134 2.72 -8.22 20.37
N LEU A 135 2.69 -8.22 19.03
CA LEU A 135 2.93 -9.44 18.27
C LEU A 135 4.36 -9.98 18.48
N VAL A 136 5.36 -9.10 18.53
CA VAL A 136 6.74 -9.49 18.81
C VAL A 136 6.88 -10.05 20.23
N SER A 137 6.22 -9.46 21.23
CA SER A 137 6.24 -10.01 22.59
C SER A 137 5.57 -11.38 22.67
N ASP A 138 4.48 -11.59 21.94
CA ASP A 138 3.78 -12.87 21.91
C ASP A 138 4.64 -13.97 21.28
N VAL A 139 5.30 -13.68 20.16
CA VAL A 139 6.25 -14.61 19.52
C VAL A 139 7.40 -14.95 20.47
N LYS A 140 8.03 -13.95 21.11
CA LYS A 140 9.13 -14.18 22.07
C LYS A 140 8.68 -15.02 23.26
N ARG A 141 7.47 -14.79 23.78
CA ARG A 141 6.91 -15.56 24.88
C ARG A 141 6.69 -17.03 24.48
N LEU A 142 6.13 -17.27 23.29
CA LEU A 142 5.93 -18.63 22.78
C LEU A 142 7.25 -19.34 22.46
N GLU A 143 8.26 -18.61 21.97
CA GLU A 143 9.62 -19.15 21.77
C GLU A 143 10.29 -19.54 23.09
N ALA A 144 10.16 -18.69 24.12
CA ALA A 144 10.67 -18.99 25.45
C ALA A 144 9.96 -20.21 26.07
N GLN A 145 8.63 -20.29 25.95
CA GLN A 145 7.85 -21.44 26.40
C GLN A 145 8.30 -22.72 25.69
N ARG A 146 8.45 -22.69 24.36
CA ARG A 146 8.97 -23.82 23.60
C ARG A 146 10.37 -24.24 24.05
N ALA A 147 11.26 -23.29 24.31
CA ALA A 147 12.62 -23.57 24.78
C ALA A 147 12.64 -24.26 26.15
N VAL A 148 11.72 -23.87 27.05
CA VAL A 148 11.54 -24.52 28.35
C VAL A 148 10.97 -25.94 28.18
N SER A 149 9.90 -26.11 27.39
CA SER A 149 9.31 -27.43 27.13
C SER A 149 10.27 -28.39 26.44
N ALA A 150 11.12 -27.89 25.54
CA ALA A 150 12.17 -28.67 24.89
C ALA A 150 13.27 -29.13 25.86
N ARG A 151 13.57 -28.36 26.92
CA ARG A 151 14.50 -28.77 27.99
C ARG A 151 13.89 -29.80 28.93
N LEU A 152 12.57 -29.76 29.13
CA LEU A 152 11.85 -30.68 30.03
C LEU A 152 11.51 -32.03 29.38
N THR A 153 11.61 -32.15 28.05
CA THR A 153 11.31 -33.39 27.32
C THR A 153 12.62 -34.13 27.01
N PRO A 154 12.91 -35.31 27.59
CA PRO A 154 14.10 -36.06 27.28
C PRO A 154 14.12 -36.44 25.79
N ARG A 155 15.27 -36.27 25.14
CA ARG A 155 15.48 -36.68 23.74
C ARG A 155 15.13 -38.17 23.60
N PRO A 156 14.22 -38.57 22.69
CA PRO A 156 13.87 -39.97 22.54
C PRO A 156 15.14 -40.77 22.18
N PRO A 157 15.31 -41.99 22.73
CA PRO A 157 16.46 -42.82 22.42
C PRO A 157 16.51 -43.03 20.90
N ARG A 158 17.66 -42.68 20.29
CA ARG A 158 17.87 -42.93 18.86
C ARG A 158 17.64 -44.42 18.60
N PRO A 159 16.76 -44.81 17.65
CA PRO A 159 16.64 -46.21 17.28
C PRO A 159 18.01 -46.67 16.78
N ARG A 160 18.58 -47.68 17.43
CA ARG A 160 19.77 -48.37 16.91
C ARG A 160 19.31 -49.05 15.62
N VAL A 161 19.67 -48.46 14.49
CA VAL A 161 19.54 -49.11 13.19
C VAL A 161 20.54 -50.26 13.21
N HIS A 162 20.07 -51.47 13.52
CA HIS A 162 20.85 -52.67 13.29
C HIS A 162 20.85 -52.88 11.76
N ALA A 163 21.98 -52.55 11.14
CA ALA A 163 22.24 -52.95 9.76
C ALA A 163 22.34 -54.48 9.73
N SER A 164 21.42 -55.11 9.02
CA SER A 164 21.45 -56.51 8.61
C SER A 164 21.81 -56.60 7.15
#